data_AF-A0AA47FIS4-F1
#
_entry.id   AF-A0AA47FIS4-F1
#
_cell.length_a   1.000
_cell.length_b   1.000
_cell.length_c   1.000
_cell.angle_alpha   90.00
_cell.angle_beta   90.00
_cell.angle_gamma   90.00
#
_symmetry.space_group_name_H-M   'P 1'
#
loop_
_entity.id
_entity.type
_entity.pdbx_description
1 polymer ?
#
loop_
_entity_poly.entity_id
_entity_poly.type
_entity_poly.pdbx_seq_one_letter_code
_entity_poly.pdbx_strand_id
1 'polypeptide(L)'
;MPESSTELAELRRRVEEQSQRIEELQDALHTLSIAVQYRKEEPYLAFLAEHGIAGRRRVALTIAIAGVLSRAQGEVLPLGPGARDELLEDYPALAEAYSPEPIGWAEAVRIIGEVLGSERLGKQALEAHRSRGLGLEGHQALAGRSGIQRRNMSSRYA
;
A
#
# COMPACT_ATOMS: atom_id res chain seq x y z
N MET A 1 -25.75 -21.22 -33.08
CA MET A 1 -24.86 -20.03 -33.02
C MET A 1 -24.60 -19.44 -31.61
N PRO A 2 -24.62 -20.21 -30.49
CA PRO A 2 -24.11 -19.69 -29.21
C PRO A 2 -22.60 -19.94 -29.01
N GLU A 3 -22.03 -21.01 -29.60
CA GLU A 3 -20.63 -21.43 -29.41
C GLU A 3 -19.62 -20.34 -29.82
N SER A 4 -19.83 -19.68 -30.97
CA SER A 4 -18.96 -18.60 -31.44
C SER A 4 -19.00 -17.33 -30.55
N SER A 5 -20.11 -17.09 -29.85
CA SER A 5 -20.23 -15.96 -28.92
C SER A 5 -19.50 -16.22 -27.60
N THR A 6 -19.52 -17.47 -27.13
CA THR A 6 -18.82 -17.91 -25.93
C THR A 6 -17.30 -17.94 -26.16
N GLU A 7 -16.84 -18.47 -27.29
CA GLU A 7 -15.43 -18.46 -27.67
C GLU A 7 -14.87 -17.04 -27.80
N LEU A 8 -15.64 -16.12 -28.41
CA LEU A 8 -15.24 -14.71 -28.52
C LEU A 8 -15.15 -14.04 -27.14
N ALA A 9 -16.08 -14.32 -26.23
CA ALA A 9 -16.05 -13.79 -24.87
C ALA A 9 -14.84 -14.32 -24.08
N GLU A 10 -14.51 -15.60 -24.23
CA GLU A 10 -13.34 -16.19 -23.60
C GLU A 10 -12.03 -15.61 -24.15
N LEU A 11 -11.93 -15.42 -25.47
CA LEU A 11 -10.77 -14.76 -26.08
C LEU A 11 -10.61 -13.32 -25.57
N ARG A 12 -11.70 -12.55 -25.46
CA ARG A 12 -11.66 -11.20 -24.87
C ARG A 12 -11.19 -11.22 -23.43
N ARG A 13 -11.71 -12.13 -22.61
CA ARG A 13 -11.28 -12.30 -21.21
C ARG A 13 -9.78 -12.60 -21.13
N ARG A 14 -9.27 -13.47 -21.99
CA ARG A 14 -7.84 -13.82 -22.04
C ARG A 14 -6.98 -12.65 -22.50
N VAL A 15 -7.42 -11.89 -23.50
CA VAL A 15 -6.71 -10.68 -23.95
C VAL A 15 -6.64 -9.67 -22.81
N GLU A 16 -7.73 -9.45 -22.09
CA GLU A 16 -7.75 -8.54 -20.94
C GLU A 16 -6.78 -8.99 -19.83
N GLU A 17 -6.83 -10.28 -19.47
CA GLU A 17 -5.92 -10.87 -18.48
C GLU A 17 -4.45 -10.75 -18.89
N GLN A 18 -4.14 -10.94 -20.18
CA GLN A 18 -2.79 -10.78 -20.72
C GLN A 18 -2.34 -9.33 -20.75
N SER A 19 -3.22 -8.39 -21.13
CA SER A 19 -2.92 -6.95 -21.10
C SER A 19 -2.59 -6.50 -19.69
N GLN A 20 -3.40 -6.88 -18.70
CA GLN A 20 -3.13 -6.57 -17.30
C GLN A 20 -1.77 -7.11 -16.86
N ARG A 21 -1.45 -8.36 -17.21
CA ARG A 21 -0.15 -8.96 -16.86
C ARG A 21 1.04 -8.25 -17.53
N ILE A 22 0.87 -7.74 -18.75
CA ILE A 22 1.90 -6.95 -19.43
C ILE A 22 2.13 -5.64 -18.69
N GLU A 23 1.07 -4.95 -18.28
CA GLU A 23 1.19 -3.71 -17.49
C GLU A 23 1.92 -3.94 -16.17
N GLU A 24 1.60 -5.03 -15.45
CA GLU A 24 2.29 -5.38 -14.20
C GLU A 24 3.78 -5.67 -14.41
N LEU A 25 4.13 -6.34 -15.52
CA LEU A 25 5.52 -6.63 -15.87
C LEU A 25 6.29 -5.36 -16.27
N GLN A 26 5.68 -4.49 -17.06
CA GLN A 26 6.27 -3.19 -17.42
C GLN A 26 6.53 -2.35 -16.16
N ASP A 27 5.59 -2.40 -15.22
CA ASP A 27 5.69 -1.70 -13.96
C ASP A 27 6.82 -2.21 -13.05
N ALA A 28 6.93 -3.54 -12.93
CA ALA A 28 8.00 -4.19 -12.20
C ALA A 28 9.37 -3.87 -12.82
N LEU A 29 9.49 -3.93 -14.15
CA LEU A 29 10.72 -3.60 -14.89
C LEU A 29 11.13 -2.14 -14.70
N HIS A 30 10.17 -1.22 -14.75
CA HIS A 30 10.45 0.19 -14.50
C HIS A 30 10.97 0.42 -13.08
N THR A 31 10.28 -0.16 -12.09
CA THR A 31 10.67 -0.08 -10.68
C THR A 31 12.07 -0.66 -10.44
N LEU A 32 12.36 -1.83 -11.03
CA LEU A 32 13.66 -2.49 -10.96
C LEU A 32 14.77 -1.64 -11.60
N SER A 33 14.51 -1.05 -12.77
CA SER A 33 15.48 -0.20 -13.47
C SER A 33 15.94 0.96 -12.58
N ILE A 34 14.99 1.65 -11.95
CA ILE A 34 15.29 2.77 -11.04
C ILE A 34 15.98 2.26 -9.77
N ALA A 35 15.47 1.18 -9.17
CA ALA A 35 16.03 0.62 -7.93
C ALA A 35 17.48 0.15 -8.11
N VAL A 36 17.85 -0.41 -9.26
CA VAL A 36 19.23 -0.81 -9.56
C VAL A 36 20.13 0.41 -9.74
N GLN A 37 19.65 1.45 -10.43
CA GLN A 37 20.46 2.64 -10.72
C GLN A 37 20.66 3.55 -9.51
N TYR A 38 19.65 3.65 -8.62
CA TYR A 38 19.58 4.64 -7.54
C TYR A 38 19.26 3.99 -6.19
N ARG A 39 19.76 2.77 -5.92
CA ARG A 39 19.32 1.97 -4.77
C ARG A 39 19.39 2.70 -3.42
N LYS A 40 20.39 3.56 -3.21
CA LYS A 40 20.58 4.28 -1.94
C LYS A 40 19.67 5.50 -1.83
N GLU A 41 19.40 6.15 -2.96
CA GLU A 41 18.58 7.35 -3.08
C GLU A 41 17.09 7.01 -3.17
N GLU A 42 16.77 5.79 -3.61
CA GLU A 42 15.42 5.27 -3.83
C GLU A 42 15.10 4.05 -2.95
N PRO A 43 15.22 4.11 -1.61
CA PRO A 43 15.02 2.96 -0.73
C PRO A 43 13.60 2.38 -0.80
N TYR A 44 12.58 3.21 -1.06
CA TYR A 44 11.22 2.74 -1.24
C TYR A 44 11.05 1.93 -2.53
N LEU A 45 11.55 2.42 -3.67
CA LEU A 45 11.50 1.67 -4.93
C LEU A 45 12.36 0.41 -4.86
N ALA A 46 13.51 0.45 -4.17
CA ALA A 46 14.33 -0.72 -3.91
C ALA A 46 13.57 -1.79 -3.11
N PHE A 47 12.82 -1.39 -2.07
CA PHE A 47 11.95 -2.29 -1.32
C PHE A 47 10.87 -2.91 -2.22
N LEU A 48 10.20 -2.11 -3.05
CA LEU A 48 9.16 -2.61 -3.95
C LEU A 48 9.74 -3.63 -4.95
N ALA A 49 10.88 -3.31 -5.56
CA ALA A 49 11.60 -4.18 -6.47
C ALA A 49 12.05 -5.50 -5.81
N GLU A 50 12.65 -5.43 -4.63
CA GLU A 50 13.17 -6.60 -3.89
C GLU A 50 12.05 -7.59 -3.51
N HIS A 51 10.82 -7.10 -3.34
CA HIS A 51 9.67 -7.91 -2.98
C HIS A 51 8.67 -8.13 -4.12
N GLY A 52 9.00 -7.74 -5.35
CA GLY A 52 8.13 -7.94 -6.51
C GLY A 52 6.78 -7.24 -6.38
N ILE A 53 6.72 -6.10 -5.69
CA ILE A 53 5.50 -5.33 -5.48
C ILE A 53 5.32 -4.41 -6.70
N ALA A 54 4.40 -4.78 -7.58
CA ALA A 54 4.10 -4.06 -8.82
C ALA A 54 2.58 -4.02 -9.08
N GLY A 55 2.18 -3.29 -10.12
CA GLY A 55 0.82 -3.32 -10.63
C GLY A 55 -0.22 -2.84 -9.61
N ARG A 56 -1.40 -3.50 -9.63
CA ARG A 56 -2.52 -3.16 -8.74
C ARG A 56 -2.14 -3.24 -7.26
N ARG A 57 -1.26 -4.18 -6.88
CA ARG A 57 -0.77 -4.30 -5.49
C ARG A 57 0.04 -3.09 -5.05
N ARG A 58 0.89 -2.55 -5.92
CA ARG A 58 1.66 -1.33 -5.64
C ARG A 58 0.75 -0.11 -5.56
N VAL A 59 -0.25 -0.02 -6.43
CA VAL A 59 -1.28 1.05 -6.37
C VAL A 59 -2.02 0.98 -5.04
N ALA A 60 -2.52 -0.19 -4.64
CA ALA A 60 -3.18 -0.39 -3.36
C ALA A 60 -2.27 -0.03 -2.17
N LEU A 61 -0.99 -0.45 -2.19
CA LEU A 61 -0.02 -0.08 -1.16
C LEU A 61 0.14 1.44 -1.04
N THR A 62 0.25 2.14 -2.17
CA THR A 62 0.45 3.59 -2.21
C THR A 62 -0.76 4.32 -1.62
N ILE A 63 -1.96 3.88 -2.00
CA ILE A 63 -3.22 4.41 -1.48
C ILE A 63 -3.36 4.13 0.02
N ALA A 64 -3.03 2.91 0.47
CA ALA A 64 -3.08 2.54 1.88
C ALA A 64 -2.11 3.39 2.73
N ILE A 65 -0.87 3.59 2.27
CA ILE A 65 0.10 4.45 2.96
C ILE A 65 -0.43 5.88 3.03
N ALA A 66 -0.98 6.42 1.94
CA ALA A 66 -1.56 7.77 1.95
C ALA A 66 -2.69 7.90 2.98
N GLY A 67 -3.65 6.98 3.00
CA GLY A 67 -4.76 6.98 3.98
C GLY A 67 -4.25 6.94 5.42
N VAL A 68 -3.36 5.99 5.73
CA VAL A 68 -2.78 5.84 7.07
C VAL A 68 -2.03 7.10 7.52
N LEU A 69 -1.28 7.74 6.62
CA LEU A 69 -0.53 8.95 6.94
C LEU A 69 -1.45 10.17 7.13
N SER A 70 -2.49 10.34 6.31
CA SER A 70 -3.51 11.38 6.52
C SER A 70 -4.25 11.18 7.85
N ARG A 71 -4.70 9.95 8.12
CA ARG A 71 -5.34 9.56 9.38
C ARG A 71 -4.46 9.86 10.60
N ALA A 72 -3.15 9.63 10.49
CA ALA A 72 -2.20 9.93 11.56
C ALA A 72 -2.09 11.43 11.87
N GLN A 73 -2.16 12.26 10.82
CA GLN A 73 -2.18 13.72 10.89
C GLN A 73 -3.51 14.27 11.41
N GLY A 74 -4.55 13.43 11.51
CA GLY A 74 -5.90 13.84 11.88
C GLY A 74 -6.70 14.39 10.71
N GLU A 75 -6.25 14.17 9.48
CA GLU A 75 -7.01 14.45 8.28
C GLU A 75 -8.02 13.34 8.03
N VAL A 76 -9.27 13.72 7.81
CA VAL A 76 -10.34 12.78 7.45
C VAL A 76 -10.60 12.94 5.94
N LEU A 77 -9.92 12.12 5.16
CA LEU A 77 -10.13 12.02 3.72
C LEU A 77 -10.91 10.73 3.43
N PRO A 78 -11.93 10.75 2.57
CA PRO A 78 -12.58 9.52 2.15
C PRO A 78 -11.74 8.80 1.10
N LEU A 79 -11.83 7.46 1.07
CA LEU A 79 -11.32 6.67 -0.06
C LEU A 79 -12.07 7.07 -1.34
N GLY A 80 -11.33 7.49 -2.37
CA GLY A 80 -11.88 7.94 -3.64
C GLY A 80 -12.65 6.84 -4.40
N PRO A 81 -13.62 7.20 -5.25
CA PRO A 81 -14.52 6.24 -5.91
C PRO A 81 -13.77 5.22 -6.78
N GLY A 82 -12.77 5.63 -7.57
CA GLY A 82 -12.01 4.68 -8.41
C GLY A 82 -11.29 3.61 -7.58
N ALA A 83 -10.63 3.97 -6.49
CA ALA A 83 -9.99 3.00 -5.60
C ALA A 83 -11.01 2.11 -4.87
N ARG A 84 -12.19 2.66 -4.55
CA ARG A 84 -13.29 1.91 -3.95
C ARG A 84 -13.85 0.86 -4.91
N ASP A 85 -14.08 1.24 -6.16
CA ASP A 85 -14.72 0.39 -7.15
C ASP A 85 -13.74 -0.65 -7.71
N GLU A 86 -12.47 -0.26 -7.90
CA GLU A 86 -11.49 -1.10 -8.59
C GLU A 86 -10.56 -1.89 -7.66
N LEU A 87 -10.37 -1.51 -6.39
CA LEU A 87 -9.35 -2.13 -5.53
C LEU A 87 -9.89 -2.70 -4.22
N LEU A 88 -11.04 -2.22 -3.74
CA LEU A 88 -11.48 -2.55 -2.39
C LEU A 88 -11.84 -4.03 -2.20
N GLU A 89 -12.36 -4.69 -3.24
CA GLU A 89 -12.66 -6.12 -3.22
C GLU A 89 -11.39 -6.96 -2.99
N ASP A 90 -10.32 -6.64 -3.73
CA ASP A 90 -9.03 -7.36 -3.64
C ASP A 90 -8.19 -6.90 -2.44
N TYR A 91 -8.37 -5.67 -1.96
CA TYR A 91 -7.60 -5.03 -0.89
C TYR A 91 -8.50 -4.38 0.17
N PRO A 92 -9.23 -5.17 0.98
CA PRO A 92 -10.21 -4.65 1.94
C PRO A 92 -9.59 -3.77 3.03
N ALA A 93 -8.29 -3.95 3.33
CA ALA A 93 -7.54 -3.12 4.26
C ALA A 93 -7.54 -1.62 3.89
N LEU A 94 -7.84 -1.28 2.63
CA LEU A 94 -8.04 0.11 2.20
C LEU A 94 -9.20 0.80 2.92
N ALA A 95 -10.25 0.08 3.33
CA ALA A 95 -11.31 0.68 4.13
C ALA A 95 -10.77 1.19 5.48
N GLU A 96 -9.96 0.37 6.16
CA GLU A 96 -9.40 0.68 7.47
C GLU A 96 -8.32 1.77 7.42
N ALA A 97 -7.57 1.84 6.31
CA ALA A 97 -6.59 2.89 6.07
C ALA A 97 -7.24 4.29 6.05
N TYR A 98 -8.51 4.39 5.67
CA TYR A 98 -9.27 5.63 5.54
C TYR A 98 -10.37 5.79 6.62
N SER A 99 -10.31 4.98 7.68
CA SER A 99 -11.19 5.15 8.84
C SER A 99 -10.96 6.50 9.54
N PRO A 100 -12.03 7.14 10.08
CA PRO A 100 -11.94 8.48 10.65
C PRO A 100 -11.25 8.53 12.02
N GLU A 101 -11.12 7.40 12.73
CA GLU A 101 -10.51 7.34 14.04
C GLU A 101 -9.01 7.69 13.98
N PRO A 102 -8.36 8.15 15.06
CA PRO A 102 -6.90 8.28 15.04
C PRO A 102 -6.21 6.92 14.90
N ILE A 103 -5.02 6.89 14.29
CA ILE A 103 -4.22 5.68 14.08
C ILE A 103 -2.88 5.72 14.82
N GLY A 104 -2.44 4.55 15.31
CA GLY A 104 -1.10 4.35 15.87
C GLY A 104 -0.19 3.52 14.95
N TRP A 105 1.11 3.47 15.25
CA TRP A 105 2.09 2.74 14.42
C TRP A 105 1.79 1.25 14.27
N ALA A 106 1.38 0.55 15.35
CA ALA A 106 1.08 -0.88 15.28
C ALA A 106 -0.09 -1.17 14.33
N GLU A 107 -1.13 -0.36 14.39
CA GLU A 107 -2.29 -0.47 13.50
C GLU A 107 -1.92 -0.12 12.05
N ALA A 108 -1.13 0.94 11.84
CA ALA A 108 -0.58 1.28 10.52
C ALA A 108 0.20 0.10 9.91
N VAL A 109 1.10 -0.49 10.68
CA VAL A 109 1.90 -1.65 10.24
C VAL A 109 1.02 -2.84 9.88
N ARG A 110 -0.03 -3.12 10.66
CA ARG A 110 -1.00 -4.18 10.35
C ARG A 110 -1.73 -3.92 9.05
N ILE A 111 -2.33 -2.73 8.86
CA ILE A 111 -3.09 -2.37 7.66
C ILE A 111 -2.22 -2.49 6.39
N ILE A 112 -1.02 -1.90 6.42
CA ILE A 112 -0.07 -2.02 5.29
C ILE A 112 0.37 -3.48 5.12
N GLY A 113 0.54 -4.21 6.21
CA GLY A 113 0.86 -5.63 6.21
C GLY A 113 -0.20 -6.48 5.53
N GLU A 114 -1.49 -6.20 5.72
CA GLU A 114 -2.59 -6.92 5.06
C GLU A 114 -2.57 -6.74 3.54
N VAL A 115 -2.33 -5.52 3.05
CA VAL A 115 -2.13 -5.26 1.60
C VAL A 115 -0.96 -6.08 1.04
N LEU A 116 0.09 -6.25 1.83
CA LEU A 116 1.30 -6.99 1.46
C LEU A 116 1.29 -8.47 1.84
N GLY A 117 0.23 -8.96 2.50
CA GLY A 117 0.16 -10.32 3.03
C GLY A 117 1.20 -10.64 4.12
N SER A 118 1.81 -9.64 4.75
CA SER A 118 2.80 -9.81 5.81
C SER A 118 2.98 -8.53 6.63
N GLU A 119 2.76 -8.60 7.94
CA GLU A 119 3.03 -7.50 8.88
C GLU A 119 4.50 -7.03 8.86
N ARG A 120 5.43 -7.99 8.74
CA ARG A 120 6.86 -7.67 8.55
C ARG A 120 7.11 -6.77 7.33
N LEU A 121 6.50 -7.09 6.19
CA LEU A 121 6.58 -6.26 4.98
C LEU A 121 5.87 -4.92 5.18
N GLY A 122 4.75 -4.88 5.91
CA GLY A 122 4.07 -3.64 6.26
C GLY A 122 4.97 -2.65 7.00
N LYS A 123 5.70 -3.14 8.01
CA LYS A 123 6.72 -2.35 8.71
C LYS A 123 7.83 -1.87 7.78
N GLN A 124 8.41 -2.78 7.00
CA GLN A 124 9.52 -2.44 6.09
C GLN A 124 9.10 -1.44 5.01
N ALA A 125 7.87 -1.54 4.49
CA ALA A 125 7.32 -0.60 3.52
C ALA A 125 7.22 0.82 4.09
N LEU A 126 6.67 0.97 5.31
CA LEU A 126 6.57 2.26 5.98
C LEU A 126 7.95 2.84 6.30
N GLU A 127 8.90 2.01 6.75
CA GLU A 127 10.27 2.43 7.00
C GLU A 127 10.98 2.89 5.72
N ALA A 128 10.88 2.12 4.63
CA ALA A 128 11.48 2.47 3.34
C ALA A 128 10.86 3.74 2.74
N HIS A 129 9.53 3.89 2.83
CA HIS A 129 8.81 5.09 2.42
C HIS A 129 9.28 6.33 3.20
N ARG A 130 9.42 6.19 4.52
CA ARG A 130 9.95 7.26 5.38
C ARG A 130 11.41 7.59 5.07
N SER A 131 12.26 6.58 4.88
CA SER A 131 13.68 6.76 4.54
C SER A 131 13.89 7.48 3.22
N ARG A 132 12.95 7.34 2.27
CA ARG A 132 12.93 8.09 1.01
C ARG A 132 12.58 9.57 1.19
N GLY A 133 12.07 9.96 2.36
CA GLY A 133 11.60 11.31 2.65
C GLY A 133 10.16 11.58 2.22
N LEU A 134 9.37 10.55 1.92
CA LEU A 134 7.97 10.70 1.50
C LEU A 134 7.03 10.76 2.71
N GLY A 135 6.05 11.66 2.68
CA GLY A 135 5.01 11.76 3.71
C GLY A 135 5.55 12.05 5.12
N LEU A 136 6.60 12.88 5.23
CA LEU A 136 7.33 13.14 6.48
C LEU A 136 6.43 13.54 7.64
N GLU A 137 5.47 14.44 7.41
CA GLU A 137 4.54 14.92 8.44
C GLU A 137 3.68 13.79 9.00
N GLY A 138 3.11 12.95 8.13
CA GLY A 138 2.37 11.76 8.55
C GLY A 138 3.22 10.74 9.31
N HIS A 139 4.46 10.52 8.88
CA HIS A 139 5.38 9.61 9.58
C HIS A 139 5.77 10.14 10.96
N GLN A 140 5.95 11.46 11.08
CA GLN A 140 6.20 12.12 12.37
C GLN A 140 4.97 12.00 13.30
N ALA A 141 3.77 12.21 12.78
CA ALA A 141 2.53 12.06 13.54
C ALA A 141 2.33 10.62 14.05
N LEU A 142 2.60 9.60 13.22
CA LEU A 142 2.58 8.19 13.60
C LEU A 142 3.59 7.87 14.72
N ALA A 143 4.80 8.41 14.61
CA ALA A 143 5.85 8.22 15.61
C ALA A 143 5.50 8.90 16.96
N GLY A 144 4.94 10.11 16.91
CA GLY A 144 4.53 10.86 18.10
C GLY A 144 3.46 10.14 18.92
N ARG A 145 2.46 9.53 18.27
CA ARG A 145 1.38 8.78 18.94
C ARG A 145 1.87 7.46 19.57
N SER A 146 2.88 6.83 18.98
CA SER A 146 3.51 5.62 19.54
C SER A 146 4.19 5.87 20.89
N GLY A 147 4.75 7.07 21.08
CA GLY A 147 5.35 7.49 22.36
C GLY A 147 4.31 7.72 23.47
N ILE A 148 3.14 8.25 23.12
CA ILE A 148 2.02 8.47 24.05
C ILE A 148 1.45 7.14 24.55
N GLN A 149 1.31 6.17 23.66
CA GLN A 149 0.77 4.84 24.01
C GLN A 149 1.70 4.06 24.95
N ARG A 150 3.04 4.14 24.76
CA ARG A 150 4.02 3.53 25.69
C ARG A 150 3.99 4.17 27.09
N ARG A 151 3.89 5.51 27.18
CA ARG A 151 3.82 6.20 28.48
C ARG A 151 2.56 5.86 29.27
N ASN A 152 1.42 5.72 28.60
CA ASN A 152 0.16 5.34 29.23
C ASN A 152 0.15 3.88 29.73
N MET A 153 0.89 2.98 29.08
CA MET A 153 1.03 1.60 29.58
C MET A 153 1.98 1.51 30.78
N SER A 154 3.09 2.25 30.80
CA SER A 154 4.01 2.27 31.95
C SER A 154 3.40 2.90 33.21
N SER A 155 2.46 3.83 33.07
CA SER A 155 1.77 4.47 34.20
C SER A 155 0.68 3.58 34.85
N ARG A 156 0.20 2.54 34.16
CA ARG A 156 -0.82 1.62 34.70
C ARG A 156 -0.26 0.47 35.53
N TYR A 157 1.06 0.36 35.63
CA TYR A 157 1.76 -0.70 36.39
C TYR A 157 2.75 -0.12 37.43
N ALA A 158 2.64 1.17 37.77
CA ALA A 158 3.37 1.83 38.84
C ALA A 158 2.37 2.26 39.94
#